data_AF-A0A371DSW8-F1
#
_entry.id   AF-A0A371DSW8-F1
#
_cell.length_a   1.000
_cell.length_b   1.000
_cell.length_c   1.000
_cell.angle_alpha   90.00
_cell.angle_beta   90.00
_cell.angle_gamma   90.00
#
_symmetry.space_group_name_H-M   'P 1'
#
loop_
_entity.id
_entity.type
_entity.pdbx_description
1 polymer ?
#
loop_
_entity_poly.entity_id
_entity_poly.type
_entity_poly.pdbx_seq_one_letter_code
_entity_poly.pdbx_strand_id
1 'polypeptide(L)'
;MPFDTRSSPVCPASGTVGTTGFYRFTDVFFEWHQALPNQDDVSPLKALIAYPALVHPDHPLRKPGVNGIELHLGTFESGEMRLLFSSAQLEYLRYYMHTLGLTKEPIPLPSSEYLIQQKDLVHCSPDVYNEASVLKRAIKTIDKNNKRLKKGMDNILGLRRLIFERVRTLWAAKLGTWCAMDFEAWDRDHTLLTEFGWRLVQWVDDKPVKEHGHLIVKERRQYTQHYVPNNREFYNFGQSIDVDKHEFRDRIRGLIDKHREHGPLFLVFHDHSQDVKYLKSEAIKAIERIDVLPDSPMTGEVYVVDTAELFAALEGDSNNTRSLERVCRHLKIDTKYLHNAGNDAYYTLEAMISMASGDPVDQQREQRWPNRTGDNMPKVEFQEWEEDSDFSDMEGIFGNPVNGANGVQPDADDDEF
;
A
#
# COMPACT_ATOMS: atom_id res chain seq x y z
N MET A 1 37.45 -31.66 6.06
CA MET A 1 38.90 -31.39 6.20
C MET A 1 39.05 -29.95 6.68
N PRO A 2 39.91 -29.70 7.67
CA PRO A 2 39.62 -28.76 8.74
C PRO A 2 40.18 -27.35 8.53
N PHE A 3 39.45 -26.39 9.10
CA PHE A 3 39.88 -25.03 9.41
C PHE A 3 40.99 -25.07 10.47
N ASP A 4 42.12 -24.42 10.21
CA ASP A 4 42.79 -23.55 11.20
C ASP A 4 43.86 -22.67 10.54
N THR A 5 43.84 -21.36 10.81
CA THR A 5 44.92 -20.58 11.44
C THR A 5 44.86 -19.09 11.11
N ARG A 6 44.50 -18.31 12.15
CA ARG A 6 45.04 -17.00 12.55
C ARG A 6 45.43 -16.00 11.43
N SER A 7 44.62 -14.96 11.28
CA SER A 7 45.13 -13.63 10.94
C SER A 7 44.67 -12.63 12.00
N SER A 8 45.64 -11.85 12.50
CA SER A 8 45.49 -10.75 13.45
C SER A 8 44.59 -9.64 12.89
N PRO A 9 44.01 -8.75 13.73
CA PRO A 9 43.06 -7.75 13.27
C PRO A 9 43.78 -6.67 12.47
N VAL A 10 43.45 -6.58 11.18
CA VAL A 10 43.87 -5.48 10.32
C VAL A 10 42.76 -4.43 10.37
N CYS A 11 42.97 -3.33 11.09
CA CYS A 11 42.43 -2.04 10.67
C CYS A 11 43.33 -1.56 9.52
N PRO A 12 42.80 -1.19 8.34
CA PRO A 12 42.23 0.15 8.10
C PRO A 12 41.04 0.07 7.10
N ALA A 13 40.30 1.08 6.66
CA ALA A 13 40.42 2.53 6.62
C ALA A 13 39.01 3.14 6.46
N SER A 14 38.91 4.42 6.79
CA SER A 14 37.78 5.34 6.57
C SER A 14 37.04 5.13 5.24
N GLY A 15 35.71 5.01 5.32
CA GLY A 15 34.81 5.02 4.16
C GLY A 15 34.97 6.27 3.29
N THR A 16 34.85 6.08 1.99
CA THR A 16 34.96 7.12 0.95
C THR A 16 33.81 8.14 1.05
N VAL A 17 34.18 9.42 1.04
CA VAL A 17 33.27 10.56 0.94
C VAL A 17 32.52 10.47 -0.40
N GLY A 18 31.19 10.40 -0.37
CA GLY A 18 30.33 10.59 -1.56
C GLY A 18 29.28 9.50 -1.83
N THR A 19 29.29 8.36 -1.13
CA THR A 19 28.24 7.34 -1.33
C THR A 19 27.10 7.55 -0.35
N THR A 20 25.94 8.01 -0.84
CA THR A 20 24.71 8.12 -0.06
C THR A 20 23.88 6.84 -0.16
N GLY A 21 23.32 6.41 0.96
CA GLY A 21 22.43 5.25 1.03
C GLY A 21 21.77 5.14 2.39
N PHE A 22 21.51 3.92 2.82
CA PHE A 22 20.78 3.59 4.04
C PHE A 22 21.53 2.54 4.89
N TYR A 23 21.26 2.54 6.19
CA TYR A 23 21.72 1.52 7.12
C TYR A 23 20.54 0.92 7.86
N ARG A 24 20.56 -0.39 8.11
CA ARG A 24 19.49 -1.05 8.88
C ARG A 24 19.43 -0.46 10.28
N PHE A 25 18.21 -0.20 10.75
CA PHE A 25 17.96 0.28 12.11
C PHE A 25 18.67 -0.60 13.14
N THR A 26 18.59 -1.93 12.98
CA THR A 26 19.21 -2.90 13.90
C THR A 26 20.73 -2.79 13.94
N ASP A 27 21.38 -2.53 12.81
CA ASP A 27 22.84 -2.43 12.75
C ASP A 27 23.30 -1.14 13.44
N VAL A 28 22.58 -0.03 13.20
CA VAL A 28 22.83 1.25 13.87
C VAL A 28 22.60 1.11 15.38
N PHE A 29 21.49 0.49 15.77
CA PHE A 29 21.07 0.41 17.17
C PHE A 29 21.90 -0.56 18.01
N PHE A 30 22.25 -1.74 17.45
CA PHE A 30 22.92 -2.80 18.20
C PHE A 30 24.42 -2.90 17.93
N GLU A 31 24.90 -2.55 16.72
CA GLU A 31 26.29 -2.85 16.33
C GLU A 31 27.18 -1.60 16.22
N TRP A 32 26.64 -0.44 15.83
CA TRP A 32 27.47 0.75 15.56
C TRP A 32 28.35 1.17 16.74
N HIS A 33 27.78 1.17 17.94
CA HIS A 33 28.53 1.52 19.16
C HIS A 33 29.66 0.53 19.49
N GLN A 34 29.54 -0.73 19.08
CA GLN A 34 30.58 -1.75 19.30
C GLN A 34 31.79 -1.54 18.38
N ALA A 35 31.58 -0.91 17.22
CA ALA A 35 32.61 -0.62 16.24
C ALA A 35 33.38 0.69 16.50
N LEU A 36 33.02 1.45 17.57
CA LEU A 36 33.70 2.70 17.88
C LEU A 36 35.11 2.46 18.43
N PRO A 37 36.14 3.17 17.92
CA PRO A 37 37.51 2.99 18.38
C PRO A 37 37.74 3.52 19.80
N ASN A 38 36.93 4.50 20.21
CA ASN A 38 37.00 5.13 21.52
C ASN A 38 35.77 4.76 22.36
N GLN A 39 36.00 4.15 23.52
CA GLN A 39 34.94 3.66 24.39
C GLN A 39 34.16 4.79 25.08
N ASP A 40 34.75 5.98 25.24
CA ASP A 40 34.06 7.13 25.84
C ASP A 40 32.89 7.60 24.96
N ASP A 41 32.96 7.38 23.65
CA ASP A 41 31.95 7.82 22.68
C ASP A 41 30.71 6.89 22.62
N VAL A 42 30.81 5.71 23.23
CA VAL A 42 29.75 4.68 23.25
C VAL A 42 28.50 5.15 23.99
N SER A 43 28.69 5.70 25.19
CA SER A 43 27.56 6.10 26.05
C SER A 43 26.74 7.26 25.43
N PRO A 44 27.39 8.33 24.93
CA PRO A 44 26.70 9.38 24.18
C PRO A 44 25.91 8.86 22.97
N LEU A 45 26.51 7.99 22.15
CA LEU A 45 25.83 7.44 20.98
C LEU A 45 24.59 6.63 21.39
N LYS A 46 24.74 5.72 22.35
CA LYS A 46 23.63 4.88 22.83
C LYS A 46 22.50 5.70 23.44
N ALA A 47 22.82 6.78 24.15
CA ALA A 47 21.81 7.68 24.70
C ALA A 47 21.03 8.39 23.59
N LEU A 48 21.72 8.86 22.54
CA LEU A 48 21.12 9.58 21.43
C LEU A 48 20.21 8.70 20.57
N ILE A 49 20.61 7.46 20.30
CA ILE A 49 19.82 6.52 19.48
C ILE A 49 18.85 5.65 20.28
N ALA A 50 18.74 5.83 21.59
CA ALA A 50 17.80 5.08 22.41
C ALA A 50 16.35 5.31 21.96
N TYR A 51 15.47 4.30 22.09
CA TYR A 51 14.07 4.42 21.66
C TYR A 51 13.36 5.68 22.16
N PRO A 52 13.42 6.05 23.47
CA PRO A 52 12.76 7.27 23.96
C PRO A 52 13.43 8.55 23.43
N ALA A 53 14.74 8.52 23.18
CA ALA A 53 15.46 9.66 22.65
C ALA A 53 15.07 9.91 21.19
N LEU A 54 15.07 8.86 20.35
CA LEU A 54 14.74 8.98 18.92
C LEU A 54 13.39 9.65 18.68
N VAL A 55 12.37 9.32 19.46
CA VAL A 55 11.01 9.87 19.28
C VAL A 55 10.77 11.17 20.05
N HIS A 56 11.75 11.64 20.83
CA HIS A 56 11.61 12.83 21.66
C HIS A 56 11.36 14.09 20.80
N PRO A 57 10.52 15.05 21.24
CA PRO A 57 10.30 16.30 20.51
C PRO A 57 11.55 17.11 20.19
N ASP A 58 12.54 17.07 21.08
CA ASP A 58 13.80 17.79 20.90
C ASP A 58 14.90 16.95 20.23
N HIS A 59 14.56 15.77 19.69
CA HIS A 59 15.56 14.94 19.04
C HIS A 59 16.08 15.63 17.76
N PRO A 60 17.40 15.68 17.54
CA PRO A 60 17.99 16.49 16.48
C PRO A 60 17.60 16.03 15.05
N LEU A 61 17.16 14.77 14.88
CA LEU A 61 16.66 14.26 13.59
C LEU A 61 15.19 14.60 13.29
N ARG A 62 14.46 15.23 14.20
CA ARG A 62 13.05 15.56 13.99
C ARG A 62 12.92 16.71 13.00
N LYS A 63 12.18 16.49 11.91
CA LYS A 63 11.92 17.53 10.91
C LYS A 63 10.89 18.54 11.42
N PRO A 64 11.01 19.84 11.06
CA PRO A 64 9.99 20.84 11.36
C PRO A 64 8.61 20.41 10.83
N GLY A 65 7.58 20.49 11.68
CA GLY A 65 6.21 20.11 11.32
C GLY A 65 5.91 18.61 11.31
N VAL A 66 6.90 17.74 11.53
CA VAL A 66 6.67 16.28 11.61
C VAL A 66 6.49 15.86 13.07
N ASN A 67 5.41 15.14 13.36
CA ASN A 67 5.14 14.62 14.69
C ASN A 67 5.82 13.26 14.92
N GLY A 68 7.12 13.28 15.22
CA GLY A 68 7.92 12.08 15.49
C GLY A 68 9.22 12.05 14.69
N ILE A 69 9.98 10.96 14.82
CA ILE A 69 11.14 10.70 13.99
C ILE A 69 10.72 10.08 12.66
N GLU A 70 11.22 10.62 11.57
CA GLU A 70 11.08 10.02 10.24
C GLU A 70 12.23 9.03 10.02
N LEU A 71 11.90 7.77 9.79
CA LEU A 71 12.80 6.70 9.35
C LEU A 71 12.35 6.24 7.96
N HIS A 72 13.05 5.28 7.37
CA HIS A 72 12.70 4.77 6.04
C HIS A 72 12.37 3.28 6.11
N LEU A 73 11.25 2.85 5.52
CA LEU A 73 10.94 1.45 5.32
C LEU A 73 11.40 1.03 3.93
N GLY A 74 12.49 0.26 3.89
CA GLY A 74 13.02 -0.30 2.65
C GLY A 74 12.50 -1.71 2.38
N THR A 75 12.08 -1.98 1.16
CA THR A 75 11.70 -3.32 0.68
C THR A 75 12.73 -3.83 -0.32
N PHE A 76 13.22 -5.05 -0.09
CA PHE A 76 14.19 -5.74 -0.93
C PHE A 76 13.48 -6.56 -2.02
N GLU A 77 14.23 -7.04 -3.01
CA GLU A 77 13.72 -7.89 -4.10
C GLU A 77 13.04 -9.17 -3.59
N SER A 78 13.49 -9.68 -2.45
CA SER A 78 12.86 -10.82 -1.77
C SER A 78 11.49 -10.50 -1.13
N GLY A 79 11.01 -9.26 -1.20
CA GLY A 79 9.82 -8.79 -0.48
C GLY A 79 10.05 -8.55 1.02
N GLU A 80 11.26 -8.84 1.53
CA GLU A 80 11.63 -8.51 2.90
C GLU A 80 11.62 -7.01 3.10
N MET A 81 11.10 -6.55 4.25
CA MET A 81 11.11 -5.15 4.64
C MET A 81 12.11 -4.93 5.77
N ARG A 82 12.74 -3.75 5.82
CA ARG A 82 13.57 -3.32 6.96
C ARG A 82 13.38 -1.84 7.23
N LEU A 83 13.39 -1.50 8.51
CA LEU A 83 13.46 -0.11 8.93
C LEU A 83 14.92 0.38 8.83
N LEU A 84 15.11 1.57 8.28
CA LEU A 84 16.40 2.09 7.85
C LEU A 84 16.61 3.53 8.33
N PHE A 85 17.85 3.85 8.68
CA PHE A 85 18.36 5.22 8.76
C PHE A 85 18.99 5.60 7.42
N SER A 86 18.76 6.82 6.96
CA SER A 86 19.59 7.36 5.87
C SER A 86 21.01 7.66 6.38
N SER A 87 21.99 7.49 5.51
CA SER A 87 23.38 7.90 5.74
C SER A 87 23.49 9.38 6.17
N ALA A 88 22.66 10.26 5.59
CA ALA A 88 22.59 11.68 5.97
C ALA A 88 22.14 11.89 7.42
N GLN A 89 21.18 11.10 7.92
CA GLN A 89 20.78 11.15 9.33
C GLN A 89 21.94 10.75 10.24
N LEU A 90 22.66 9.68 9.93
CA LEU A 90 23.80 9.24 10.75
C LEU A 90 24.97 10.23 10.70
N GLU A 91 25.22 10.81 9.53
CA GLU A 91 26.22 11.87 9.36
C GLU A 91 25.87 13.12 10.15
N TYR A 92 24.59 13.49 10.20
CA TYR A 92 24.16 14.59 11.05
C TYR A 92 24.34 14.28 12.54
N LEU A 93 24.01 13.06 13.00
CA LEU A 93 24.18 12.66 14.40
C LEU A 93 25.65 12.74 14.87
N ARG A 94 26.62 12.27 14.05
CA ARG A 94 28.05 12.33 14.43
C ARG A 94 28.54 13.77 14.60
N TYR A 95 28.11 14.69 13.73
CA TYR A 95 28.48 16.10 13.84
C TYR A 95 27.77 16.78 15.01
N TYR A 96 26.50 16.45 15.25
CA TYR A 96 25.73 16.95 16.38
C TYR A 96 26.40 16.60 17.72
N MET A 97 26.80 15.33 17.91
CA MET A 97 27.49 14.88 19.12
C MET A 97 28.81 15.60 19.36
N HIS A 98 29.62 15.75 18.30
CA HIS A 98 30.89 16.45 18.39
C HIS A 98 30.71 17.95 18.70
N THR A 99 29.75 18.61 18.04
CA THR A 99 29.48 20.05 18.23
C THR A 99 29.00 20.35 19.65
N LEU A 100 28.26 19.43 20.28
CA LEU A 100 27.86 19.54 21.68
C LEU A 100 28.95 19.14 22.68
N GLY A 101 30.13 18.75 22.22
CA GLY A 101 31.24 18.29 23.07
C GLY A 101 30.96 16.95 23.75
N LEU A 102 29.98 16.18 23.26
CA LEU A 102 29.69 14.83 23.78
C LEU A 102 30.73 13.81 23.32
N THR A 103 31.40 14.08 22.19
CA THR A 103 32.55 13.31 21.71
C THR A 103 33.69 14.24 21.35
N LYS A 104 34.93 13.78 21.59
CA LYS A 104 36.14 14.60 21.34
C LYS A 104 36.34 14.87 19.86
N GLU A 105 36.04 13.89 19.02
CA GLU A 105 36.08 13.95 17.56
C GLU A 105 34.75 13.40 16.99
N PRO A 106 34.40 13.69 15.73
CA PRO A 106 33.25 13.07 15.08
C PRO A 106 33.43 11.55 14.95
N ILE A 107 32.56 10.77 15.60
CA ILE A 107 32.59 9.31 15.53
C ILE A 107 32.55 8.80 14.08
N PRO A 108 33.21 7.67 13.75
CA PRO A 108 33.14 7.11 12.41
C PRO A 108 31.72 6.67 12.05
N LEU A 109 31.35 6.83 10.79
CA LEU A 109 30.13 6.22 10.24
C LEU A 109 30.24 4.68 10.25
N PRO A 110 29.12 3.95 10.26
CA PRO A 110 29.14 2.51 10.07
C PRO A 110 29.83 2.13 8.74
N SER A 111 30.49 0.97 8.71
CA SER A 111 31.24 0.50 7.53
C SER A 111 30.37 0.56 6.26
N SER A 112 30.97 1.00 5.15
CA SER A 112 30.31 1.05 3.85
C SER A 112 29.90 -0.33 3.32
N GLU A 113 30.44 -1.41 3.88
CA GLU A 113 30.01 -2.79 3.57
C GLU A 113 28.56 -3.07 3.98
N TYR A 114 28.04 -2.33 4.96
CA TYR A 114 26.64 -2.41 5.40
C TYR A 114 25.76 -1.31 4.81
N LEU A 115 26.31 -0.48 3.92
CA LEU A 115 25.56 0.58 3.26
C LEU A 115 24.67 -0.02 2.17
N ILE A 116 23.36 0.08 2.39
CA ILE A 116 22.34 -0.30 1.42
C ILE A 116 22.17 0.86 0.44
N GLN A 117 22.41 0.62 -0.84
CA GLN A 117 22.21 1.63 -1.88
C GLN A 117 20.77 1.60 -2.37
N GLN A 118 20.33 2.69 -3.00
CA GLN A 118 18.98 2.77 -3.58
C GLN A 118 18.71 1.63 -4.58
N LYS A 119 19.73 1.19 -5.33
CA LYS A 119 19.62 0.08 -6.29
C LYS A 119 19.37 -1.29 -5.64
N ASP A 120 19.69 -1.43 -4.35
CA ASP A 120 19.52 -2.68 -3.60
C ASP A 120 18.09 -2.77 -3.01
N LEU A 121 17.33 -1.67 -3.09
CA LEU A 121 15.96 -1.56 -2.65
C LEU A 121 15.05 -1.50 -3.86
N VAL A 122 14.00 -2.30 -3.85
CA VAL A 122 12.91 -2.15 -4.82
C VAL A 122 11.96 -1.05 -4.37
N HIS A 123 11.91 -0.79 -3.06
CA HIS A 123 11.10 0.30 -2.52
C HIS A 123 11.74 0.94 -1.31
N CYS A 124 11.52 2.23 -1.12
CA CYS A 124 11.91 2.94 0.09
C CYS A 124 10.93 4.09 0.35
N SER A 125 10.17 4.02 1.44
CA SER A 125 9.20 5.06 1.83
C SER A 125 9.55 5.63 3.20
N PRO A 126 9.30 6.92 3.45
CA PRO A 126 9.42 7.48 4.79
C PRO A 126 8.31 6.93 5.70
N ASP A 127 8.62 6.74 6.97
CA ASP A 127 7.69 6.29 8.00
C ASP A 127 7.98 7.02 9.32
N VAL A 128 6.93 7.43 10.05
CA VAL A 128 7.05 8.38 11.17
C VAL A 128 6.62 7.75 12.50
N TYR A 129 7.47 7.89 13.51
CA TYR A 129 7.25 7.32 14.83
C TYR A 129 7.32 8.38 15.93
N ASN A 130 6.23 8.56 16.66
CA ASN A 130 6.13 9.54 17.77
C ASN A 130 6.26 8.91 19.16
N GLU A 131 6.19 7.58 19.26
CA GLU A 131 6.17 6.86 20.53
C GLU A 131 7.18 5.71 20.53
N ALA A 132 7.94 5.57 21.61
CA ALA A 132 9.01 4.58 21.72
C ALA A 132 8.44 3.14 21.67
N SER A 133 7.26 2.95 22.25
CA SER A 133 6.55 1.67 22.24
C SER A 133 6.08 1.28 20.83
N VAL A 134 5.68 2.26 20.01
CA VAL A 134 5.25 2.07 18.62
C VAL A 134 6.45 1.72 17.74
N LEU A 135 7.54 2.48 17.83
CA LEU A 135 8.78 2.18 17.10
C LEU A 135 9.31 0.78 17.42
N LYS A 136 9.35 0.41 18.71
CA LYS A 136 9.78 -0.92 19.14
C LYS A 136 8.86 -2.03 18.64
N ARG A 137 7.55 -1.77 18.55
CA ARG A 137 6.56 -2.71 18.00
C ARG A 137 6.74 -2.87 16.50
N ALA A 138 6.92 -1.78 15.76
CA ALA A 138 7.12 -1.79 14.31
C ALA A 138 8.29 -2.69 13.90
N ILE A 139 9.45 -2.55 14.56
CA ILE A 139 10.62 -3.42 14.29
C ILE A 139 10.30 -4.89 14.53
N LYS A 140 9.62 -5.22 15.65
CA LYS A 140 9.21 -6.59 15.95
C LYS A 140 8.21 -7.14 14.93
N THR A 141 7.27 -6.32 14.50
CA THR A 141 6.26 -6.67 13.51
C THR A 141 6.92 -6.94 12.15
N ILE A 142 7.83 -6.07 11.71
CA ILE A 142 8.63 -6.26 10.50
C ILE A 142 9.38 -7.59 10.57
N ASP A 143 10.07 -7.89 11.67
CA ASP A 143 10.77 -9.17 11.85
C ASP A 143 9.83 -10.38 11.83
N LYS A 144 8.65 -10.30 12.47
CA LYS A 144 7.64 -11.37 12.43
C LYS A 144 7.15 -11.60 10.99
N ASN A 145 6.91 -10.52 10.24
CA ASN A 145 6.41 -10.60 8.87
C ASN A 145 7.47 -11.10 7.91
N ASN A 146 8.74 -10.68 8.04
CA ASN A 146 9.84 -11.25 7.27
C ASN A 146 10.00 -12.76 7.51
N LYS A 147 9.80 -13.23 8.76
CA LYS A 147 9.79 -14.67 9.07
C LYS A 147 8.62 -15.40 8.44
N ARG A 148 7.42 -14.79 8.42
CA ARG A 148 6.23 -15.34 7.75
C ARG A 148 6.43 -15.42 6.22
N LEU A 149 6.99 -14.36 5.62
CA LEU A 149 7.36 -14.32 4.19
C LEU A 149 8.33 -15.44 3.81
N LYS A 150 9.36 -15.70 4.63
CA LYS A 150 10.33 -16.80 4.41
C LYS A 150 9.72 -18.20 4.45
N LYS A 151 8.58 -18.38 5.13
CA LYS A 151 7.95 -19.70 5.35
C LYS A 151 6.78 -20.00 4.38
N GLY A 152 6.35 -19.03 3.58
CA GLY A 152 5.18 -19.15 2.71
C GLY A 152 5.37 -18.43 1.39
N MET A 153 6.44 -18.76 0.66
CA MET A 153 6.78 -18.13 -0.62
C MET A 153 5.80 -18.54 -1.73
N ASP A 154 4.59 -18.00 -1.68
CA ASP A 154 3.82 -17.71 -2.89
C ASP A 154 4.39 -16.42 -3.47
N ASN A 155 5.14 -16.53 -4.59
CA ASN A 155 5.74 -15.39 -5.29
C ASN A 155 4.72 -14.26 -5.57
N ILE A 156 3.45 -14.60 -5.68
CA ILE A 156 2.34 -13.67 -5.94
C ILE A 156 2.15 -12.68 -4.79
N LEU A 157 2.14 -13.13 -3.53
CA LEU A 157 1.90 -12.22 -2.40
C LEU A 157 3.07 -11.26 -2.18
N GLY A 158 4.30 -11.71 -2.42
CA GLY A 158 5.48 -10.84 -2.41
C GLY A 158 5.36 -9.72 -3.44
N LEU A 159 4.97 -10.06 -4.67
CA LEU A 159 4.75 -9.09 -5.75
C LEU A 159 3.61 -8.11 -5.43
N ARG A 160 2.47 -8.59 -4.91
CA ARG A 160 1.34 -7.77 -4.47
C ARG A 160 1.75 -6.73 -3.42
N ARG A 161 2.52 -7.15 -2.42
CA ARG A 161 3.05 -6.27 -1.37
C ARG A 161 4.02 -5.23 -1.91
N LEU A 162 4.85 -5.61 -2.87
CA LEU A 162 5.76 -4.68 -3.53
C LEU A 162 4.98 -3.60 -4.30
N ILE A 163 3.98 -4.01 -5.07
CA ILE A 163 3.11 -3.08 -5.81
C ILE A 163 2.36 -2.17 -4.84
N PHE A 164 1.89 -2.70 -3.70
CA PHE A 164 1.22 -1.92 -2.66
C PHE A 164 2.10 -0.79 -2.14
N GLU A 165 3.33 -1.11 -1.73
CA GLU A 165 4.25 -0.07 -1.26
C GLU A 165 4.61 0.91 -2.37
N ARG A 166 4.85 0.42 -3.60
CA ARG A 166 5.12 1.30 -4.77
C ARG A 166 3.99 2.31 -4.98
N VAL A 167 2.73 1.87 -4.94
CA VAL A 167 1.57 2.77 -5.02
C VAL A 167 1.59 3.80 -3.88
N ARG A 168 1.89 3.39 -2.64
CA ARG A 168 2.00 4.33 -1.50
C ARG A 168 3.04 5.41 -1.71
N THR A 169 4.25 5.08 -2.16
CA THR A 169 5.28 6.12 -2.41
C THR A 169 4.92 7.03 -3.56
N LEU A 170 4.44 6.49 -4.68
CA LEU A 170 4.08 7.33 -5.82
C LEU A 170 2.91 8.27 -5.49
N TRP A 171 1.95 7.79 -4.69
CA TRP A 171 0.85 8.59 -4.16
C TRP A 171 1.34 9.67 -3.19
N ALA A 172 2.19 9.32 -2.22
CA ALA A 172 2.76 10.26 -1.25
C ALA A 172 3.64 11.34 -1.93
N ALA A 173 4.32 10.98 -3.01
CA ALA A 173 5.08 11.90 -3.86
C ALA A 173 4.18 12.82 -4.72
N LYS A 174 2.85 12.65 -4.68
CA LYS A 174 1.87 13.41 -5.47
C LYS A 174 2.16 13.36 -6.97
N LEU A 175 2.66 12.22 -7.44
CA LEU A 175 3.17 12.09 -8.80
C LEU A 175 2.02 11.78 -9.77
N GLY A 176 1.99 12.50 -10.89
CA GLY A 176 1.14 12.19 -12.04
C GLY A 176 -0.37 12.35 -11.81
N THR A 177 -1.15 11.72 -12.69
CA THR A 177 -2.62 11.63 -12.57
C THR A 177 -3.02 10.20 -12.24
N TRP A 178 -3.87 10.02 -11.24
CA TRP A 178 -4.46 8.73 -10.88
C TRP A 178 -5.90 8.72 -11.33
N CYS A 179 -6.23 7.90 -12.33
CA CYS A 179 -7.55 7.85 -12.95
C CYS A 179 -8.15 6.46 -12.79
N ALA A 180 -9.09 6.32 -11.86
CA ALA A 180 -9.94 5.15 -11.82
C ALA A 180 -10.91 5.15 -12.99
N MET A 181 -11.10 3.99 -13.59
CA MET A 181 -11.97 3.77 -14.73
C MET A 181 -12.75 2.47 -14.54
N ASP A 182 -13.96 2.44 -15.06
CA ASP A 182 -14.79 1.26 -15.10
C ASP A 182 -15.68 1.28 -16.35
N PHE A 183 -15.95 0.10 -16.91
CA PHE A 183 -16.81 -0.09 -18.07
C PHE A 183 -17.92 -1.08 -17.77
N GLU A 184 -19.14 -0.72 -18.18
CA GLU A 184 -20.22 -1.69 -18.28
C GLU A 184 -20.40 -2.13 -19.74
N ALA A 185 -20.66 -3.41 -19.93
CA ALA A 185 -20.98 -4.01 -21.22
C ALA A 185 -22.20 -4.91 -21.07
N TRP A 186 -22.97 -5.08 -22.15
CA TRP A 186 -24.12 -5.96 -22.10
C TRP A 186 -23.71 -7.40 -21.83
N ASP A 187 -24.32 -8.01 -20.81
CA ASP A 187 -23.94 -9.34 -20.33
C ASP A 187 -24.09 -10.50 -21.34
N ARG A 188 -24.88 -10.32 -22.40
CA ARG A 188 -25.00 -11.31 -23.49
C ARG A 188 -24.08 -11.04 -24.68
N ASP A 189 -23.49 -9.84 -24.76
CA ASP A 189 -22.51 -9.47 -25.78
C ASP A 189 -21.56 -8.40 -25.24
N HIS A 190 -20.42 -8.85 -24.70
CA HIS A 190 -19.40 -7.98 -24.13
C HIS A 190 -18.70 -7.06 -25.15
N THR A 191 -19.03 -7.13 -26.44
CA THR A 191 -18.58 -6.14 -27.43
C THR A 191 -19.42 -4.86 -27.40
N LEU A 192 -20.60 -4.90 -26.76
CA LEU A 192 -21.52 -3.78 -26.63
C LEU A 192 -21.32 -3.05 -25.29
N LEU A 193 -20.33 -2.16 -25.25
CA LEU A 193 -20.10 -1.26 -24.12
C LEU A 193 -21.29 -0.31 -23.91
N THR A 194 -21.92 -0.34 -22.75
CA THR A 194 -23.10 0.48 -22.45
C THR A 194 -22.72 1.76 -21.72
N GLU A 195 -21.72 1.70 -20.85
CA GLU A 195 -21.36 2.81 -19.94
C GLU A 195 -19.85 2.89 -19.76
N PHE A 196 -19.40 4.09 -19.39
CA PHE A 196 -18.02 4.35 -18.97
C PHE A 196 -18.02 5.34 -17.82
N GLY A 197 -17.35 4.98 -16.74
CA GLY A 197 -17.15 5.85 -15.59
C GLY A 197 -15.68 6.17 -15.40
N TRP A 198 -15.41 7.36 -14.88
CA TRP A 198 -14.08 7.71 -14.44
C TRP A 198 -14.11 8.57 -13.19
N ARG A 199 -13.02 8.48 -12.44
CA ARG A 199 -12.68 9.43 -11.40
C ARG A 199 -11.18 9.61 -11.37
N LEU A 200 -10.71 10.84 -11.26
CA LEU A 200 -9.29 11.12 -11.19
C LEU A 200 -8.90 12.12 -10.11
N VAL A 201 -7.65 12.01 -9.69
CA VAL A 201 -6.92 12.97 -8.85
C VAL A 201 -5.59 13.29 -9.53
N GLN A 202 -5.26 14.57 -9.58
CA GLN A 202 -3.93 15.08 -9.94
C GLN A 202 -3.56 16.24 -9.01
N TRP A 203 -2.33 16.73 -9.07
CA TRP A 203 -1.89 17.86 -8.25
C TRP A 203 -1.46 19.04 -9.12
N VAL A 204 -2.04 20.21 -8.83
CA VAL A 204 -1.67 21.50 -9.44
C VAL A 204 -1.34 22.45 -8.30
N ASP A 205 -0.14 23.03 -8.31
CA ASP A 205 0.38 23.87 -7.23
C ASP A 205 0.21 23.21 -5.84
N ASP A 206 0.62 21.95 -5.73
CA ASP A 206 0.52 21.10 -4.54
C ASP A 206 -0.88 20.79 -4.02
N LYS A 207 -1.93 21.27 -4.71
CA LYS A 207 -3.34 21.05 -4.34
C LYS A 207 -3.97 19.96 -5.19
N PRO A 208 -4.75 19.05 -4.58
CA PRO A 208 -5.43 18.01 -5.33
C PRO A 208 -6.56 18.62 -6.17
N VAL A 209 -6.53 18.37 -7.48
CA VAL A 209 -7.60 18.64 -8.44
C VAL A 209 -8.30 17.32 -8.73
N LYS A 210 -9.61 17.29 -8.55
CA LYS A 210 -10.45 16.10 -8.72
C LYS A 210 -11.41 16.30 -9.89
N GLU A 211 -11.59 15.26 -10.69
CA GLU A 211 -12.56 15.21 -11.78
C GLU A 211 -13.23 13.83 -11.77
N HIS A 212 -14.50 13.75 -12.15
CA HIS A 212 -15.21 12.49 -12.32
C HIS A 212 -16.35 12.65 -13.32
N GLY A 213 -16.82 11.53 -13.86
CA GLY A 213 -18.02 11.54 -14.68
C GLY A 213 -18.49 10.16 -15.06
N HIS A 214 -19.58 10.15 -15.82
CA HIS A 214 -20.26 8.95 -16.25
C HIS A 214 -20.88 9.17 -17.64
N LEU A 215 -20.54 8.31 -18.60
CA LEU A 215 -21.08 8.32 -19.97
C LEU A 215 -22.02 7.14 -20.18
N ILE A 216 -23.12 7.38 -20.88
CA ILE A 216 -24.05 6.34 -21.33
C ILE A 216 -24.13 6.36 -22.85
N VAL A 217 -24.02 5.18 -23.49
CA VAL A 217 -24.15 5.04 -24.95
C VAL A 217 -25.63 4.99 -25.33
N LYS A 218 -26.11 6.06 -25.98
CA LYS A 218 -27.54 6.24 -26.35
C LYS A 218 -28.11 5.05 -27.11
N GLU A 219 -27.37 4.55 -28.10
CA GLU A 219 -27.84 3.49 -29.00
C GLU A 219 -27.93 2.12 -28.33
N ARG A 220 -27.48 2.02 -27.07
CA ARG A 220 -27.40 0.76 -26.31
C ARG A 220 -28.29 0.76 -25.07
N ARG A 221 -29.10 1.81 -24.85
CA ARG A 221 -29.96 1.92 -23.67
C ARG A 221 -31.02 0.83 -23.55
N GLN A 222 -31.46 0.25 -24.68
CA GLN A 222 -32.40 -0.88 -24.71
C GLN A 222 -31.82 -2.18 -24.14
N TYR A 223 -30.50 -2.29 -23.98
CA TYR A 223 -29.87 -3.47 -23.41
C TYR A 223 -29.86 -3.36 -21.88
N THR A 224 -30.50 -4.32 -21.23
CA THR A 224 -30.55 -4.48 -19.77
C THR A 224 -29.75 -5.70 -19.34
N GLN A 225 -29.08 -5.57 -18.20
CA GLN A 225 -28.38 -6.65 -17.54
C GLN A 225 -29.37 -7.66 -16.95
N HIS A 226 -28.98 -8.93 -16.94
CA HIS A 226 -29.72 -10.08 -16.40
C HIS A 226 -29.05 -10.63 -15.14
N TYR A 227 -27.72 -10.55 -15.06
CA TYR A 227 -26.95 -11.13 -13.95
C TYR A 227 -26.56 -10.13 -12.86
N VAL A 228 -26.64 -8.82 -13.14
CA VAL A 228 -26.31 -7.74 -12.19
C VAL A 228 -27.42 -6.68 -12.17
N PRO A 229 -27.56 -5.92 -11.07
CA PRO A 229 -28.48 -4.79 -11.00
C PRO A 229 -28.34 -3.80 -12.16
N ASN A 230 -29.47 -3.29 -12.66
CA ASN A 230 -29.50 -2.29 -13.72
C ASN A 230 -29.39 -0.88 -13.13
N ASN A 231 -28.20 -0.51 -12.65
CA ASN A 231 -27.98 0.75 -11.94
C ASN A 231 -27.50 1.92 -12.83
N ARG A 232 -27.55 1.76 -14.15
CA ARG A 232 -27.14 2.75 -15.17
C ARG A 232 -27.60 4.18 -14.92
N GLU A 233 -28.84 4.35 -14.48
CA GLU A 233 -29.46 5.67 -14.29
C GLU A 233 -29.17 6.30 -12.92
N PHE A 234 -28.51 5.56 -12.01
CA PHE A 234 -28.33 5.93 -10.61
C PHE A 234 -26.89 6.37 -10.30
N TYR A 235 -26.36 7.32 -11.07
CA TYR A 235 -25.05 7.92 -10.79
C TYR A 235 -25.14 8.86 -9.58
N ASN A 236 -24.36 8.59 -8.54
CA ASN A 236 -24.44 9.31 -7.26
C ASN A 236 -23.74 10.68 -7.27
N PHE A 237 -22.76 10.87 -8.15
CA PHE A 237 -21.80 11.97 -8.07
C PHE A 237 -22.05 13.07 -9.11
N GLY A 238 -23.20 13.07 -9.78
CA GLY A 238 -23.54 14.09 -10.76
C GLY A 238 -24.64 13.63 -11.70
N GLN A 239 -24.53 14.06 -12.96
CA GLN A 239 -25.45 13.65 -14.02
C GLN A 239 -24.69 12.81 -15.05
N SER A 240 -25.28 11.68 -15.43
CA SER A 240 -24.81 10.88 -16.55
C SER A 240 -24.93 11.68 -17.84
N ILE A 241 -23.94 11.57 -18.72
CA ILE A 241 -23.94 12.25 -20.02
C ILE A 241 -24.23 11.21 -21.11
N ASP A 242 -25.34 11.41 -21.80
CA ASP A 242 -25.69 10.61 -22.96
C ASP A 242 -24.87 11.00 -24.18
N VAL A 243 -24.12 10.05 -24.73
CA VAL A 243 -23.26 10.21 -25.91
C VAL A 243 -23.58 9.15 -26.95
N ASP A 244 -23.27 9.44 -28.22
CA ASP A 244 -23.26 8.38 -29.24
C ASP A 244 -21.95 7.56 -29.15
N LYS A 245 -21.90 6.43 -29.85
CA LYS A 245 -20.71 5.54 -29.81
C LYS A 245 -19.40 6.20 -30.26
N HIS A 246 -19.46 7.22 -31.11
CA HIS A 246 -18.26 7.91 -31.62
C HIS A 246 -17.74 8.89 -30.57
N GLU A 247 -18.64 9.70 -30.00
CA GLU A 247 -18.30 10.60 -28.90
C GLU A 247 -17.84 9.83 -27.66
N PHE A 248 -18.47 8.69 -27.35
CA PHE A 248 -18.03 7.79 -26.26
C PHE A 248 -16.56 7.41 -26.40
N ARG A 249 -16.17 6.90 -27.57
CA ARG A 249 -14.79 6.57 -27.89
C ARG A 249 -13.88 7.79 -27.79
N ASP A 250 -14.25 8.88 -28.45
CA ASP A 250 -13.38 10.06 -28.59
C ASP A 250 -13.16 10.74 -27.22
N ARG A 251 -14.16 10.73 -26.32
CA ARG A 251 -14.00 11.21 -24.94
C ARG A 251 -13.05 10.35 -24.10
N ILE A 252 -13.14 9.02 -24.20
CA ILE A 252 -12.23 8.12 -23.46
C ILE A 252 -10.79 8.33 -23.92
N ARG A 253 -10.58 8.39 -25.24
CA ARG A 253 -9.24 8.65 -25.82
C ARG A 253 -8.72 10.02 -25.39
N GLY A 254 -9.54 11.06 -25.53
CA GLY A 254 -9.17 12.42 -25.12
C GLY A 254 -8.85 12.54 -23.64
N LEU A 255 -9.55 11.80 -22.77
CA LEU A 255 -9.24 11.74 -21.34
C LEU A 255 -7.85 11.16 -21.09
N ILE A 256 -7.54 10.00 -21.69
CA ILE A 256 -6.23 9.35 -21.53
C ILE A 256 -5.11 10.21 -22.12
N ASP A 257 -5.28 10.71 -23.34
CA ASP A 257 -4.31 11.55 -24.04
C ASP A 257 -3.99 12.82 -23.25
N LYS A 258 -5.03 13.54 -22.82
CA LYS A 258 -4.89 14.75 -22.00
C LYS A 258 -4.04 14.49 -20.75
N HIS A 259 -4.31 13.42 -20.01
CA HIS A 259 -3.68 13.23 -18.71
C HIS A 259 -2.29 12.58 -18.79
N ARG A 260 -1.98 11.77 -19.80
CA ARG A 260 -0.62 11.24 -20.00
C ARG A 260 0.37 12.31 -20.51
N GLU A 261 -0.11 13.34 -21.22
CA GLU A 261 0.75 14.43 -21.70
C GLU A 261 1.29 15.32 -20.56
N HIS A 262 0.56 15.41 -19.45
CA HIS A 262 0.92 16.28 -18.31
C HIS A 262 1.75 15.57 -17.22
N GLY A 263 2.03 14.27 -17.38
CA GLY A 263 2.76 13.47 -16.41
C GLY A 263 2.52 11.97 -16.61
N PRO A 264 3.07 11.09 -15.77
CA PRO A 264 2.69 9.68 -15.79
C PRO A 264 1.19 9.54 -15.46
N LEU A 265 0.49 8.68 -16.20
CA LEU A 265 -0.92 8.36 -15.96
C LEU A 265 -1.04 6.97 -15.33
N PHE A 266 -1.61 6.90 -14.13
CA PHE A 266 -1.92 5.66 -13.44
C PHE A 266 -3.41 5.35 -13.63
N LEU A 267 -3.71 4.37 -14.47
CA LEU A 267 -5.07 3.84 -14.63
C LEU A 267 -5.36 2.88 -13.49
N VAL A 268 -6.40 3.18 -12.71
CA VAL A 268 -6.78 2.41 -11.52
C VAL A 268 -8.02 1.59 -11.86
N PHE A 269 -7.97 0.30 -11.64
CA PHE A 269 -9.10 -0.61 -11.87
C PHE A 269 -9.38 -1.44 -10.63
N HIS A 270 -10.50 -2.14 -10.65
CA HIS A 270 -10.79 -3.21 -9.72
C HIS A 270 -10.98 -4.50 -10.52
N ASP A 271 -9.94 -5.35 -10.59
CA ASP A 271 -9.78 -6.40 -11.60
C ASP A 271 -9.70 -5.84 -13.03
N HIS A 272 -8.51 -5.33 -13.38
CA HIS A 272 -8.25 -4.64 -14.65
C HIS A 272 -8.42 -5.47 -15.92
N SER A 273 -8.59 -6.79 -15.80
CA SER A 273 -8.45 -7.75 -16.90
C SER A 273 -9.37 -7.47 -18.08
N GLN A 274 -10.60 -7.05 -17.81
CA GLN A 274 -11.61 -6.81 -18.84
C GLN A 274 -11.58 -5.37 -19.36
N ASP A 275 -11.44 -4.37 -18.49
CA ASP A 275 -11.37 -2.96 -18.87
C ASP A 275 -10.18 -2.67 -19.80
N VAL A 276 -9.03 -3.29 -19.52
CA VAL A 276 -7.84 -3.19 -20.37
C VAL A 276 -8.10 -3.76 -21.76
N LYS A 277 -8.89 -4.84 -21.89
CA LYS A 277 -9.28 -5.37 -23.20
C LYS A 277 -10.17 -4.38 -23.93
N TYR A 278 -11.09 -3.72 -23.23
CA TYR A 278 -11.95 -2.70 -23.85
C TYR A 278 -11.14 -1.50 -24.34
N LEU A 279 -10.21 -0.98 -23.53
CA LEU A 279 -9.34 0.12 -23.93
C LEU A 279 -8.47 -0.20 -25.16
N LYS A 280 -8.05 -1.47 -25.31
CA LYS A 280 -7.29 -1.96 -26.48
C LYS A 280 -8.16 -2.34 -27.68
N SER A 281 -9.45 -2.58 -27.47
CA SER A 281 -10.37 -3.04 -28.53
C SER A 281 -10.52 -2.01 -29.65
N GLU A 282 -10.88 -2.45 -30.85
CA GLU A 282 -11.16 -1.54 -31.98
C GLU A 282 -12.32 -0.56 -31.71
N ALA A 283 -13.19 -0.86 -30.75
CA ALA A 283 -14.26 0.04 -30.35
C ALA A 283 -13.73 1.32 -29.68
N ILE A 284 -12.64 1.20 -28.90
CA ILE A 284 -12.07 2.29 -28.11
C ILE A 284 -10.70 2.73 -28.62
N LYS A 285 -9.75 1.80 -28.75
CA LYS A 285 -8.39 2.01 -29.27
C LYS A 285 -7.68 3.19 -28.59
N ALA A 286 -7.78 3.23 -27.26
CA ALA A 286 -7.18 4.28 -26.44
C ALA A 286 -5.75 3.97 -26.01
N ILE A 287 -5.39 2.69 -25.91
CA ILE A 287 -4.05 2.24 -25.54
C ILE A 287 -3.63 1.05 -26.40
N GLU A 288 -2.33 0.91 -26.63
CA GLU A 288 -1.75 -0.24 -27.35
C GLU A 288 -1.13 -1.24 -26.38
N ARG A 289 -0.35 -0.73 -25.43
CA ARG A 289 0.32 -1.50 -24.39
C ARG A 289 0.05 -0.90 -23.01
N ILE A 290 0.37 -1.69 -22.00
CA ILE A 290 0.37 -1.26 -20.60
C ILE A 290 1.68 -1.74 -20.01
N ASP A 291 2.33 -0.84 -19.30
CA ASP A 291 3.59 -1.15 -18.62
C ASP A 291 3.33 -1.49 -17.15
N VAL A 292 4.16 -2.39 -16.63
CA VAL A 292 4.19 -2.70 -15.19
C VAL A 292 4.59 -1.44 -14.44
N LEU A 293 3.91 -1.14 -13.34
CA LEU A 293 4.18 0.04 -12.51
C LEU A 293 5.67 0.08 -12.10
N PRO A 294 6.49 1.03 -12.59
CA PRO A 294 7.92 1.10 -12.29
C PRO A 294 8.20 1.97 -11.06
N ASP A 295 9.43 1.92 -10.55
CA ASP A 295 9.86 2.80 -9.43
C ASP A 295 9.95 4.27 -9.83
N SER A 296 10.28 4.53 -11.10
CA SER A 296 10.36 5.88 -11.67
C SER A 296 9.48 5.94 -12.92
N PRO A 297 8.19 6.25 -12.78
CA PRO A 297 7.28 6.34 -13.90
C PRO A 297 7.55 7.61 -14.72
N MET A 298 7.44 7.49 -16.03
CA MET A 298 7.81 8.52 -16.99
C MET A 298 6.59 9.31 -17.48
N THR A 299 6.76 10.60 -17.70
CA THR A 299 5.76 11.43 -18.39
C THR A 299 5.45 10.88 -19.78
N GLY A 300 4.18 10.85 -20.17
CA GLY A 300 3.72 10.30 -21.44
C GLY A 300 3.33 8.82 -21.38
N GLU A 301 3.78 8.09 -20.35
CA GLU A 301 3.51 6.66 -20.20
C GLU A 301 2.27 6.39 -19.34
N VAL A 302 1.70 5.19 -19.53
CA VAL A 302 0.48 4.73 -18.88
C VAL A 302 0.76 3.46 -18.10
N TYR A 303 0.39 3.45 -16.82
CA TYR A 303 0.61 2.33 -15.89
C TYR A 303 -0.72 1.87 -15.32
N VAL A 304 -0.82 0.57 -15.01
CA VAL A 304 -2.02 0.01 -14.35
C VAL A 304 -1.77 -0.24 -12.87
N VAL A 305 -2.79 0.09 -12.09
CA VAL A 305 -2.90 -0.20 -10.66
C VAL A 305 -4.21 -0.95 -10.43
N ASP A 306 -4.13 -2.16 -9.86
CA ASP A 306 -5.30 -2.97 -9.60
C ASP A 306 -5.62 -3.00 -8.10
N THR A 307 -6.76 -2.42 -7.72
CA THR A 307 -7.19 -2.35 -6.33
C THR A 307 -7.56 -3.71 -5.74
N ALA A 308 -7.94 -4.70 -6.55
CA ALA A 308 -8.20 -6.05 -6.10
C ALA A 308 -6.89 -6.73 -5.64
N GLU A 309 -5.80 -6.49 -6.38
CA GLU A 309 -4.44 -6.95 -6.02
C GLU A 309 -3.89 -6.18 -4.81
N LEU A 310 -4.13 -4.86 -4.73
CA LEU A 310 -3.75 -4.05 -3.56
C LEU A 310 -4.45 -4.55 -2.30
N PHE A 311 -5.75 -4.82 -2.37
CA PHE A 311 -6.48 -5.33 -1.21
C PHE A 311 -6.03 -6.74 -0.84
N ALA A 312 -5.78 -7.61 -1.81
CA ALA A 312 -5.22 -8.94 -1.56
C ALA A 312 -3.85 -8.86 -0.83
N ALA A 313 -3.01 -7.88 -1.19
CA ALA A 313 -1.78 -7.57 -0.44
C ALA A 313 -2.09 -7.17 1.01
N LEU A 314 -3.07 -6.29 1.19
CA LEU A 314 -3.46 -5.73 2.48
C LEU A 314 -4.05 -6.80 3.40
N GLU A 315 -4.94 -7.67 2.92
CA GLU A 315 -5.48 -8.78 3.71
C GLU A 315 -4.52 -9.96 3.85
N GLY A 316 -3.48 -10.03 3.00
CA GLY A 316 -2.49 -11.12 3.04
C GLY A 316 -2.94 -12.42 2.34
N ASP A 317 -3.87 -12.35 1.39
CA ASP A 317 -4.30 -13.50 0.57
C ASP A 317 -3.51 -13.55 -0.75
N SER A 318 -2.83 -14.67 -1.00
CA SER A 318 -2.09 -14.94 -2.24
C SER A 318 -2.95 -15.54 -3.35
N ASN A 319 -4.08 -16.16 -3.00
CA ASN A 319 -4.83 -17.05 -3.88
C ASN A 319 -6.08 -16.37 -4.45
N ASN A 320 -6.67 -15.45 -3.70
CA ASN A 320 -7.92 -14.82 -4.08
C ASN A 320 -7.80 -13.30 -4.12
N THR A 321 -8.70 -12.70 -4.88
CA THR A 321 -9.05 -11.29 -4.84
C THR A 321 -10.53 -11.18 -4.46
N ARG A 322 -10.96 -10.00 -4.05
CA ARG A 322 -12.33 -9.74 -3.58
C ARG A 322 -13.01 -8.76 -4.50
N SER A 323 -14.34 -8.85 -4.56
CA SER A 323 -15.18 -7.89 -5.27
C SER A 323 -15.06 -6.47 -4.68
N LEU A 324 -15.41 -5.47 -5.50
CA LEU A 324 -15.31 -4.06 -5.12
C LEU A 324 -16.16 -3.77 -3.87
N GLU A 325 -17.34 -4.35 -3.80
CA GLU A 325 -18.24 -4.26 -2.66
C GLU A 325 -17.57 -4.73 -1.37
N ARG A 326 -16.96 -5.93 -1.40
CA ARG A 326 -16.28 -6.51 -0.23
C ARG A 326 -15.05 -5.69 0.16
N VAL A 327 -14.27 -5.26 -0.82
CA VAL A 327 -13.12 -4.37 -0.57
C VAL A 327 -13.58 -3.07 0.10
N CYS A 328 -14.61 -2.42 -0.43
CA CYS A 328 -15.13 -1.18 0.16
C CYS A 328 -15.68 -1.40 1.57
N ARG A 329 -16.45 -2.47 1.81
CA ARG A 329 -16.97 -2.85 3.13
C ARG A 329 -15.84 -3.01 4.15
N HIS A 330 -14.80 -3.74 3.78
CA HIS A 330 -13.63 -3.98 4.64
C HIS A 330 -12.81 -2.70 4.89
N LEU A 331 -12.76 -1.79 3.92
CA LEU A 331 -12.14 -0.47 4.05
C LEU A 331 -13.04 0.57 4.72
N LYS A 332 -14.28 0.21 5.11
CA LYS A 332 -15.30 1.09 5.70
C LYS A 332 -15.70 2.24 4.76
N ILE A 333 -15.86 1.93 3.48
CA ILE A 333 -16.36 2.82 2.44
C ILE A 333 -17.79 2.40 2.10
N ASP A 334 -18.75 3.28 2.38
CA ASP A 334 -20.15 3.02 2.09
C ASP A 334 -20.42 3.12 0.58
N THR A 335 -20.87 2.01 0.00
CA THR A 335 -21.19 1.92 -1.43
C THR A 335 -22.70 2.01 -1.65
N LYS A 336 -23.09 2.54 -2.81
CA LYS A 336 -24.49 2.58 -3.25
C LYS A 336 -24.56 2.51 -4.77
N TYR A 337 -25.52 1.74 -5.28
CA TYR A 337 -25.74 1.57 -6.72
C TYR A 337 -24.48 1.13 -7.47
N LEU A 338 -23.81 0.07 -6.99
CA LEU A 338 -22.76 -0.65 -7.74
C LEU A 338 -23.34 -1.22 -9.05
N HIS A 339 -22.50 -1.51 -10.04
CA HIS A 339 -22.90 -1.77 -11.43
C HIS A 339 -23.45 -0.52 -12.13
N ASN A 340 -22.87 0.62 -11.76
CA ASN A 340 -22.95 1.88 -12.46
C ASN A 340 -21.51 2.32 -12.63
N ALA A 341 -21.01 2.33 -13.86
CA ALA A 341 -19.59 2.51 -14.11
C ALA A 341 -19.02 3.78 -13.44
N GLY A 342 -19.81 4.86 -13.39
CA GLY A 342 -19.42 6.10 -12.72
C GLY A 342 -19.25 5.94 -11.20
N ASN A 343 -20.16 5.21 -10.55
CA ASN A 343 -20.07 4.91 -9.12
C ASN A 343 -18.90 3.95 -8.84
N ASP A 344 -18.75 2.91 -9.66
CA ASP A 344 -17.72 1.89 -9.47
C ASP A 344 -16.31 2.47 -9.64
N ALA A 345 -16.09 3.32 -10.65
CA ALA A 345 -14.85 4.09 -10.77
C ALA A 345 -14.62 5.02 -9.56
N TYR A 346 -15.69 5.61 -9.00
CA TYR A 346 -15.58 6.49 -7.85
C TYR A 346 -15.10 5.71 -6.60
N TYR A 347 -15.75 4.60 -6.29
CA TYR A 347 -15.43 3.75 -5.15
C TYR A 347 -14.09 3.04 -5.32
N THR A 348 -13.73 2.65 -6.54
CA THR A 348 -12.40 2.11 -6.87
C THR A 348 -11.30 3.11 -6.50
N LEU A 349 -11.45 4.39 -6.86
CA LEU A 349 -10.46 5.39 -6.46
C LEU A 349 -10.47 5.66 -4.95
N GLU A 350 -11.64 5.68 -4.29
CA GLU A 350 -11.68 5.79 -2.82
C GLU A 350 -10.91 4.64 -2.14
N ALA A 351 -11.12 3.41 -2.60
CA ALA A 351 -10.44 2.23 -2.08
C ALA A 351 -8.91 2.35 -2.27
N MET A 352 -8.48 2.75 -3.46
CA MET A 352 -7.07 3.00 -3.75
C MET A 352 -6.50 4.07 -2.82
N ILE A 353 -7.16 5.23 -2.68
CA ILE A 353 -6.70 6.33 -1.82
C ILE A 353 -6.61 5.90 -0.36
N SER A 354 -7.59 5.13 0.15
CA SER A 354 -7.61 4.61 1.52
C SER A 354 -6.41 3.69 1.80
N MET A 355 -6.03 2.86 0.82
CA MET A 355 -4.86 1.98 0.92
C MET A 355 -3.54 2.73 0.70
N ALA A 356 -3.50 3.66 -0.25
CA ALA A 356 -2.30 4.39 -0.62
C ALA A 356 -1.88 5.45 0.41
N SER A 357 -2.86 6.05 1.11
CA SER A 357 -2.63 7.12 2.10
C SER A 357 -2.37 6.60 3.52
N GLY A 358 -2.63 5.32 3.79
CA GLY A 358 -2.39 4.73 5.11
C GLY A 358 -0.92 4.39 5.35
N ASP A 359 -0.62 3.71 6.46
CA ASP A 359 0.70 3.20 6.88
C ASP A 359 1.23 2.03 6.01
N PRO A 360 2.45 1.50 6.22
CA PRO A 360 2.90 0.28 5.53
C PRO A 360 1.90 -0.87 5.62
N VAL A 361 1.86 -1.73 4.59
CA VAL A 361 0.83 -2.75 4.37
C VAL A 361 0.53 -3.59 5.61
N ASP A 362 1.57 -3.99 6.34
CA ASP A 362 1.42 -4.78 7.56
C ASP A 362 0.89 -3.99 8.76
N GLN A 363 1.27 -2.72 8.85
CA GLN A 363 0.80 -1.84 9.90
C GLN A 363 -0.67 -1.46 9.67
N GLN A 364 -1.05 -1.15 8.43
CA GLN A 364 -2.46 -0.99 8.08
C GLN A 364 -3.26 -2.25 8.38
N ARG A 365 -2.76 -3.44 8.03
CA ARG A 365 -3.44 -4.71 8.32
C ARG A 365 -3.69 -4.87 9.82
N GLU A 366 -2.66 -4.67 10.66
CA GLU A 366 -2.79 -4.81 12.11
C GLU A 366 -3.69 -3.74 12.73
N GLN A 367 -3.69 -2.51 12.21
CA GLN A 367 -4.57 -1.44 12.69
C GLN A 367 -6.03 -1.70 12.34
N ARG A 368 -6.31 -2.21 11.12
CA ARG A 368 -7.67 -2.50 10.65
C ARG A 368 -8.22 -3.76 11.29
N TRP A 369 -7.38 -4.79 11.47
CA TRP A 369 -7.79 -6.11 11.97
C TRP A 369 -6.83 -6.63 13.04
N PRO A 370 -6.85 -6.01 14.24
CA PRO A 370 -5.92 -6.35 15.31
C PRO A 370 -6.10 -7.80 15.77
N ASN A 371 -4.98 -8.53 15.90
CA ASN A 371 -4.95 -9.94 16.29
C ASN A 371 -5.75 -10.90 15.38
N ARG A 372 -6.06 -10.53 14.14
CA ARG A 372 -6.79 -11.39 13.19
C ARG A 372 -5.91 -12.07 12.14
N THR A 373 -4.60 -12.15 12.38
CA THR A 373 -3.67 -12.89 11.51
C THR A 373 -3.10 -14.09 12.26
N GLY A 374 -3.18 -15.28 11.66
CA GLY A 374 -2.63 -16.51 12.23
C GLY A 374 -1.12 -16.45 12.43
N ASP A 375 -0.57 -17.33 13.28
CA ASP A 375 0.87 -17.29 13.60
C ASP A 375 1.78 -17.55 12.39
N ASN A 376 1.30 -18.34 11.41
CA ASN A 376 2.07 -18.80 10.27
C ASN A 376 1.71 -18.18 8.91
N MET A 377 0.61 -17.42 8.80
CA MET A 377 0.14 -16.83 7.54
C MET A 377 -0.26 -15.36 7.76
N PRO A 378 0.06 -14.45 6.82
CA PRO A 378 -0.33 -13.05 6.92
C PRO A 378 -1.82 -12.81 6.60
N LYS A 379 -2.56 -13.84 6.17
CA LYS A 379 -3.97 -13.75 5.79
C LYS A 379 -4.84 -13.38 7.00
N VAL A 380 -5.70 -12.39 6.81
CA VAL A 380 -6.70 -11.95 7.79
C VAL A 380 -7.86 -12.94 7.82
N GLU A 381 -8.27 -13.32 9.02
CA GLU A 381 -9.48 -14.09 9.28
C GLU A 381 -10.65 -13.11 9.44
N PHE A 382 -11.50 -13.06 8.43
CA PHE A 382 -12.75 -12.30 8.45
C PHE A 382 -13.89 -13.14 8.98
N GLN A 383 -14.82 -12.49 9.67
CA GLN A 383 -16.02 -13.12 10.17
C GLN A 383 -17.08 -13.20 9.06
N GLU A 384 -18.02 -14.14 9.17
CA GLU A 384 -19.01 -14.40 8.10
C GLU A 384 -19.87 -13.17 7.77
N TRP A 385 -20.27 -12.38 8.78
CA TRP A 385 -21.05 -11.15 8.59
C TRP A 385 -20.25 -9.99 7.99
N GLU A 386 -18.92 -10.09 7.92
CA GLU A 386 -18.07 -9.12 7.22
C GLU A 386 -17.93 -9.47 5.74
N GLU A 387 -18.26 -10.71 5.36
CA GLU A 387 -18.15 -11.24 4.00
C GLU A 387 -19.45 -11.12 3.20
N ASP A 388 -20.59 -11.12 3.90
CA ASP A 388 -21.93 -11.14 3.34
C ASP A 388 -22.78 -9.97 3.85
N SER A 389 -23.29 -9.15 2.93
CA SER A 389 -24.23 -8.06 3.26
C SER A 389 -25.51 -8.59 3.90
N ASP A 390 -25.96 -9.77 3.48
CA ASP A 390 -27.29 -10.27 3.77
C ASP A 390 -27.39 -10.81 5.21
N PHE A 391 -26.24 -11.06 5.85
CA PHE A 391 -26.16 -11.43 7.27
C PHE A 391 -26.48 -10.25 8.21
N SER A 392 -26.12 -9.01 7.83
CA SER A 392 -26.38 -7.82 8.64
C SER A 392 -27.88 -7.56 8.81
N ASP A 393 -28.71 -7.96 7.83
CA ASP A 393 -30.16 -7.76 7.84
C ASP A 393 -30.89 -8.76 8.76
N MET A 394 -30.24 -9.87 9.14
CA MET A 394 -30.77 -10.86 10.07
C MET A 394 -30.51 -10.52 11.54
N GLU A 395 -29.47 -9.72 11.84
CA GLU A 395 -29.11 -9.32 13.21
C GLU A 395 -30.14 -8.35 13.82
N GLY A 396 -30.92 -7.65 12.98
CA GLY A 396 -32.08 -6.86 13.39
C GLY A 396 -33.32 -7.68 13.77
N ILE A 397 -33.35 -8.97 13.44
CA ILE A 397 -34.49 -9.88 13.69
C ILE A 397 -34.18 -10.83 14.85
N PHE A 398 -32.92 -11.22 15.04
CA PHE A 398 -32.49 -12.06 16.16
C PHE A 398 -31.51 -11.29 17.03
N GLY A 399 -32.01 -10.82 18.18
CA GLY A 399 -31.21 -10.14 19.19
C GLY A 399 -29.95 -10.94 19.55
N ASN A 400 -28.85 -10.20 19.65
CA ASN A 400 -27.49 -10.61 20.01
C ASN A 400 -27.45 -11.92 20.86
N PRO A 401 -26.82 -13.02 20.39
CA PRO A 401 -26.62 -14.18 21.23
C PRO A 401 -25.62 -13.79 22.33
N VAL A 402 -26.11 -13.77 23.57
CA VAL A 402 -25.26 -13.60 24.75
C VAL A 402 -24.33 -14.80 24.81
N ASN A 403 -23.03 -14.56 24.58
CA ASN A 403 -21.98 -15.53 24.85
C ASN A 403 -21.99 -15.91 26.33
N GLY A 404 -22.47 -17.11 26.65
CA GLY A 404 -22.32 -17.67 27.99
C GLY A 404 -23.37 -18.69 28.39
N ALA A 405 -23.32 -19.90 27.82
CA ALA A 405 -23.78 -21.08 28.53
C ALA A 405 -23.10 -22.32 27.94
N ASN A 406 -22.35 -23.03 28.80
CA ASN A 406 -21.78 -24.33 28.53
C ASN A 406 -22.84 -25.26 27.93
N GLY A 407 -22.46 -25.95 26.85
CA GLY A 407 -23.25 -27.04 26.31
C GLY A 407 -23.52 -28.09 27.37
N VAL A 408 -24.79 -28.20 27.77
CA VAL A 408 -25.32 -29.40 28.39
C VAL A 408 -26.16 -30.08 27.32
N GLN A 409 -25.68 -31.25 26.93
CA GLN A 409 -26.32 -32.18 26.02
C GLN A 409 -27.68 -32.61 26.63
N PRO A 410 -28.82 -32.52 25.92
CA PRO A 410 -30.05 -33.06 26.47
C PRO A 410 -30.07 -34.57 26.25
N ASP A 411 -30.16 -35.27 27.38
CA ASP A 411 -30.47 -36.70 27.46
C ASP A 411 -31.83 -36.99 26.83
N ALA A 412 -31.92 -38.22 26.30
CA ALA A 412 -33.11 -38.83 25.76
C ALA A 412 -34.17 -39.06 26.86
N ASP A 413 -35.40 -39.28 26.37
CA ASP A 413 -36.60 -39.79 27.05
C ASP A 413 -37.42 -38.73 27.81
N ASP A 414 -38.59 -38.37 27.27
CA ASP A 414 -39.84 -38.98 27.75
C ASP A 414 -41.05 -38.57 26.89
N ASP A 415 -41.96 -39.53 26.79
CA ASP A 415 -43.24 -39.53 26.10
C ASP A 415 -44.27 -38.52 26.64
N GLU A 416 -45.35 -38.38 25.85
CA GLU A 416 -46.74 -38.07 26.19
C GLU A 416 -47.38 -36.75 25.67
N PHE A 417 -48.39 -37.01 24.82
CA PHE A 417 -49.52 -36.21 24.30
C PHE A 417 -49.35 -35.39 23.01
#